data_AF-A0A919QYM1-F1
#
_entry.id   AF-A0A919QYM1-F1
#
_cell.length_a   1.000
_cell.length_b   1.000
_cell.length_c   1.000
_cell.angle_alpha   90.00
_cell.angle_beta   90.00
_cell.angle_gamma   90.00
#
_symmetry.space_group_name_H-M   'P 1'
#
loop_
_entity.id
_entity.type
_entity.pdbx_description
1 polymer ?
#
loop_
_entity_poly.entity_id
_entity_poly.type
_entity_poly.pdbx_seq_one_letter_code
_entity_poly.pdbx_strand_id
1 'polypeptide(L)'
;MTRLLALLAALYLVTVPVAAEASAPPPAVPPDLTATEVSFRGAGDLTLHGTVLSPAGAKTARPGIVLVHGAGTGTPRTKLMGEAVEFARRGLSVLVYDKQVAGYSLFHRSYSRLADDALGAVATLRRQPGVDPAKVGVWGLSEGGWVAPIAAARSADVAFVVLVGANGLPPLRQQTWAVAAGLRKAGVSGSLVDRAEHNLYRVIADGGMFPEPYYDPAPTIGAIRRPVLGIWGTHDLLTPPAESPPIFAEALEKGGNKHYTFRFFPGADHAAHQTPDGGVTRLPELAPGYADLVGSWVRDVTAGRPPVAGTSGPAPVQATRTRPTTPPAWWESAPMQLAALVLMLAAFAGYPLVALVRRLRGRSRTPISRAGRLLSAGGLTVVLGGFCYLGYLMMTGGKLATTGPVLAGRPVIWLALQALAVAAVVAAVRVAVAWRRARNAAPRGERVRLGLLLAGGAVLVPWALYWGLLLP
;
A
#
# COMPACT_ATOMS: atom_id res chain seq x y z
N MET A 1 -18.25 0.71 18.21
CA MET A 1 -18.14 0.40 16.76
C MET A 1 -16.76 -0.11 16.37
N THR A 2 -15.67 0.53 16.84
CA THR A 2 -14.27 0.11 16.66
C THR A 2 -13.94 -1.31 17.16
N ARG A 3 -14.54 -1.75 18.28
CA ARG A 3 -14.29 -3.10 18.84
C ARG A 3 -14.97 -4.26 18.08
N LEU A 4 -16.07 -4.00 17.36
CA LEU A 4 -16.82 -5.04 16.63
C LEU A 4 -16.19 -5.31 15.25
N LEU A 5 -15.65 -4.28 14.62
CA LEU A 5 -14.84 -4.38 13.39
C LEU A 5 -13.48 -5.05 13.67
N ALA A 6 -12.86 -4.75 14.81
CA ALA A 6 -11.67 -5.47 15.28
C ALA A 6 -11.94 -6.97 15.53
N LEU A 7 -13.17 -7.33 15.92
CA LEU A 7 -13.58 -8.72 16.17
C LEU A 7 -13.78 -9.54 14.89
N LEU A 8 -14.14 -8.90 13.77
CA LEU A 8 -14.19 -9.56 12.46
C LEU A 8 -12.78 -9.69 11.83
N ALA A 9 -11.88 -8.75 12.11
CA ALA A 9 -10.46 -8.91 11.80
C ALA A 9 -9.80 -10.01 12.69
N ALA A 10 -10.29 -10.20 13.93
CA ALA A 10 -9.81 -11.21 14.85
C ALA A 10 -10.07 -12.66 14.39
N LEU A 11 -11.06 -12.88 13.52
CA LEU A 11 -11.38 -14.23 13.01
C LEU A 11 -10.48 -14.70 11.85
N TYR A 12 -9.48 -13.89 11.47
CA TYR A 12 -8.57 -14.15 10.34
C TYR A 12 -7.09 -13.95 10.70
N LEU A 13 -6.73 -14.06 11.98
CA LEU A 13 -5.32 -14.06 12.39
C LEU A 13 -4.68 -15.44 12.12
N VAL A 14 -3.94 -15.54 11.02
CA VAL A 14 -2.68 -16.27 11.09
C VAL A 14 -1.80 -15.43 12.02
N THR A 15 -1.63 -15.90 13.25
CA THR A 15 -0.66 -15.35 14.19
C THR A 15 0.73 -15.52 13.56
N VAL A 16 1.24 -14.46 12.93
CA VAL A 16 2.69 -14.33 12.80
C VAL A 16 3.17 -14.01 14.20
N PRO A 17 3.96 -14.88 14.85
CA PRO A 17 4.49 -14.57 16.16
C PRO A 17 5.31 -13.28 16.05
N VAL A 18 4.91 -12.24 16.78
CA VAL A 18 5.78 -11.10 17.07
C VAL A 18 6.79 -11.64 18.08
N ALA A 19 7.83 -12.30 17.57
CA ALA A 19 9.05 -12.43 18.33
C ALA A 19 9.58 -11.00 18.52
N ALA A 20 9.73 -10.57 19.77
CA ALA A 20 10.62 -9.46 20.07
C ALA A 20 12.02 -9.92 19.64
N GLU A 21 12.45 -9.54 18.45
CA GLU A 21 13.83 -9.77 18.04
C GLU A 21 14.72 -8.95 18.97
N ALA A 22 15.52 -9.66 19.76
CA ALA A 22 16.75 -9.12 20.33
C ALA A 22 17.50 -8.36 19.23
N SER A 23 18.17 -7.24 19.56
CA SER A 23 18.88 -6.43 18.58
C SER A 23 19.72 -7.33 17.68
N ALA A 24 19.35 -7.42 16.40
CA ALA A 24 20.03 -8.26 15.44
C ALA A 24 21.53 -7.93 15.48
N PRO A 25 22.42 -8.94 15.37
CA PRO A 25 23.85 -8.69 15.36
C PRO A 25 24.20 -7.65 14.29
N PRO A 26 25.20 -6.78 14.55
CA PRO A 26 25.56 -5.72 13.62
C PRO A 26 25.84 -6.33 12.24
N PRO A 27 25.35 -5.69 11.17
CA PRO A 27 25.47 -6.22 9.81
C PRO A 27 26.96 -6.43 9.46
N ALA A 28 27.26 -7.51 8.75
CA ALA A 28 28.62 -7.74 8.25
C ALA A 28 29.00 -6.59 7.30
N VAL A 29 30.05 -5.86 7.66
CA VAL A 29 30.51 -4.69 6.90
C VAL A 29 31.77 -5.05 6.11
N PRO A 30 31.85 -4.66 4.81
CA PRO A 30 33.04 -4.87 4.01
C PRO A 30 34.31 -4.26 4.65
N PRO A 31 35.50 -4.87 4.48
CA PRO A 31 36.73 -4.44 5.14
C PRO A 31 37.23 -3.05 4.68
N ASP A 32 36.77 -2.58 3.52
CA ASP A 32 37.03 -1.23 3.00
C ASP A 32 36.21 -0.13 3.71
N LEU A 33 35.29 -0.50 4.60
CA LEU A 33 34.41 0.40 5.32
C LEU A 33 34.53 0.22 6.84
N THR A 34 34.20 1.27 7.59
CA THR A 34 34.00 1.20 9.04
C THR A 34 32.52 1.29 9.38
N ALA A 35 32.13 0.65 10.48
CA ALA A 35 30.78 0.67 11.02
C ALA A 35 30.81 1.20 12.45
N THR A 36 29.90 2.12 12.78
CA THR A 36 29.76 2.64 14.14
C THR A 36 28.30 2.59 14.54
N GLU A 37 28.00 1.83 15.59
CA GLU A 37 26.66 1.77 16.17
C GLU A 37 26.34 3.08 16.89
N VAL A 38 25.13 3.59 16.66
CA VAL A 38 24.64 4.83 17.24
C VAL A 38 23.24 4.63 17.78
N SER A 39 22.87 5.46 18.75
CA SER A 39 21.49 5.57 19.24
C SER A 39 21.11 7.03 19.33
N PHE A 40 19.86 7.36 19.04
CA PHE A 40 19.39 8.74 19.02
C PHE A 40 17.91 8.84 19.37
N ARG A 41 17.46 10.05 19.70
CA ARG A 41 16.05 10.34 19.97
C ARG A 41 15.34 10.69 18.67
N GLY A 42 14.24 10.00 18.39
CA GLY A 42 13.28 10.30 17.34
C GLY A 42 12.00 10.93 17.91
N ALA A 43 10.88 10.70 17.22
CA ALA A 43 9.59 11.29 17.52
C ALA A 43 9.03 10.86 18.88
N GLY A 44 8.66 11.85 19.71
CA GLY A 44 8.12 11.60 21.05
C GLY A 44 9.14 10.91 21.97
N ASP A 45 10.41 11.30 21.86
CA ASP A 45 11.54 10.79 22.65
C ASP A 45 11.83 9.30 22.49
N LEU A 46 11.30 8.65 21.45
CA LEU A 46 11.63 7.26 21.15
C LEU A 46 13.14 7.12 20.89
N THR A 47 13.79 6.19 21.57
CA THR A 47 15.18 5.84 21.26
C THR A 47 15.20 4.92 20.04
N LEU A 48 15.89 5.34 18.99
CA LEU A 48 16.14 4.56 17.78
C LEU A 48 17.61 4.18 17.69
N HIS A 49 17.87 3.05 17.03
CA HIS A 49 19.21 2.49 16.87
C HIS A 49 19.60 2.49 15.41
N GLY A 50 20.86 2.80 15.13
CA GLY A 50 21.38 2.92 13.77
C GLY A 50 22.84 2.56 13.66
N THR A 51 23.30 2.45 12.43
CA THR A 51 24.69 2.17 12.09
C THR A 51 25.15 3.23 11.12
N VAL A 52 26.30 3.83 11.42
CA VAL A 52 26.98 4.77 10.53
C VAL A 52 28.08 4.02 9.79
N LEU A 53 27.97 3.95 8.47
CA LEU A 53 29.00 3.42 7.58
C LEU A 53 29.85 4.56 7.03
N SER A 54 31.15 4.33 6.91
CA SER A 54 32.10 5.31 6.37
C SER A 54 33.25 4.63 5.63
N PRO A 55 33.88 5.28 4.64
CA PRO A 55 35.12 4.78 4.04
C PRO A 55 36.22 4.64 5.10
N ALA A 56 36.90 3.49 5.12
CA ALA A 56 38.03 3.29 6.00
C ALA A 56 39.20 4.23 5.64
N GLY A 57 39.87 4.79 6.66
CA GLY A 57 41.06 5.64 6.47
C GLY A 57 40.81 7.02 5.83
N ALA A 58 39.56 7.48 5.74
CA ALA A 58 39.24 8.80 5.21
C ALA A 58 39.86 9.92 6.06
N LYS A 59 40.64 10.80 5.43
CA LYS A 59 41.40 11.88 6.10
C LYS A 59 40.68 13.23 6.11
N THR A 60 39.71 13.43 5.22
CA THR A 60 38.97 14.69 5.08
C THR A 60 37.53 14.54 5.58
N ALA A 61 36.97 15.64 6.08
CA ALA A 61 35.54 15.70 6.38
C ALA A 61 34.72 15.44 5.10
N ARG A 62 33.68 14.63 5.21
CA ARG A 62 32.90 14.13 4.06
C ARG A 62 31.41 14.44 4.20
N PRO A 63 30.68 14.57 3.08
CA PRO A 63 29.23 14.66 3.10
C PRO A 63 28.61 13.41 3.74
N GLY A 64 27.47 13.60 4.41
CA GLY A 64 26.70 12.55 5.05
C GLY A 64 25.31 12.39 4.44
N ILE A 65 24.75 11.19 4.55
CA ILE A 65 23.38 10.92 4.11
C ILE A 65 22.68 9.97 5.08
N VAL A 66 21.46 10.32 5.48
CA VAL A 66 20.58 9.47 6.30
C VAL A 66 19.61 8.73 5.38
N LEU A 67 19.51 7.39 5.48
CA LEU A 67 18.57 6.61 4.69
C LEU A 67 17.28 6.35 5.47
N VAL A 68 16.15 6.78 4.91
CA VAL A 68 14.81 6.62 5.48
C VAL A 68 14.07 5.50 4.75
N HIS A 69 13.64 4.51 5.51
CA HIS A 69 12.91 3.33 5.03
C HIS A 69 11.59 3.66 4.35
N GLY A 70 11.19 2.77 3.43
CA GLY A 70 9.82 2.68 2.92
C GLY A 70 8.84 2.10 3.95
N ALA A 71 7.64 1.74 3.50
CA ALA A 71 6.58 1.28 4.39
C ALA A 71 6.91 -0.07 5.05
N GLY A 72 6.64 -0.17 6.36
CA GLY A 72 6.76 -1.40 7.15
C GLY A 72 7.03 -1.12 8.62
N THR A 73 6.31 -1.77 9.53
CA THR A 73 6.55 -1.64 10.99
C THR A 73 7.83 -2.33 11.37
N GLY A 74 8.68 -1.68 12.20
CA GLY A 74 9.87 -2.35 12.73
C GLY A 74 10.84 -2.84 11.66
N THR A 75 10.82 -2.22 10.48
CA THR A 75 11.70 -2.66 9.38
C THR A 75 13.15 -2.48 9.81
N PRO A 76 13.97 -3.56 9.78
CA PRO A 76 15.34 -3.48 10.24
C PRO A 76 16.22 -2.74 9.23
N ARG A 77 17.19 -1.99 9.74
CA ARG A 77 18.19 -1.23 8.96
C ARG A 77 18.96 -2.07 7.94
N THR A 78 19.07 -3.38 8.17
CA THR A 78 19.71 -4.34 7.26
C THR A 78 19.07 -4.36 5.87
N LYS A 79 17.79 -3.96 5.74
CA LYS A 79 17.10 -3.86 4.45
C LYS A 79 17.67 -2.78 3.51
N LEU A 80 18.41 -1.80 4.03
CA LEU A 80 19.04 -0.73 3.25
C LEU A 80 20.57 -0.84 3.22
N MET A 81 21.12 -1.98 3.66
CA MET A 81 22.57 -2.14 3.78
C MET A 81 23.27 -2.17 2.42
N GLY A 82 22.62 -2.67 1.37
CA GLY A 82 23.17 -2.68 0.02
C GLY A 82 23.42 -1.25 -0.49
N GLU A 83 22.41 -0.38 -0.36
CA GLU A 83 22.51 1.03 -0.67
C GLU A 83 23.56 1.72 0.20
N ALA A 84 23.57 1.45 1.51
CA ALA A 84 24.50 2.07 2.43
C ALA A 84 25.97 1.74 2.12
N VAL A 85 26.27 0.48 1.82
CA VAL A 85 27.61 0.03 1.41
C VAL A 85 28.03 0.72 0.12
N GLU A 86 27.16 0.72 -0.90
CA GLU A 86 27.51 1.29 -2.20
C GLU A 86 27.68 2.82 -2.12
N PHE A 87 26.86 3.52 -1.34
CA PHE A 87 27.01 4.96 -1.11
C PHE A 87 28.26 5.29 -0.29
N ALA A 88 28.57 4.49 0.73
CA ALA A 88 29.79 4.66 1.53
C ALA A 88 31.05 4.47 0.66
N ARG A 89 31.08 3.47 -0.22
CA ARG A 89 32.16 3.26 -1.21
C ARG A 89 32.38 4.45 -2.15
N ARG A 90 31.40 5.34 -2.28
CA ARG A 90 31.48 6.56 -3.10
C ARG A 90 31.80 7.81 -2.28
N GLY A 91 32.28 7.61 -1.06
CA GLY A 91 32.87 8.63 -0.20
C GLY A 91 31.90 9.28 0.78
N LEU A 92 30.68 8.74 0.95
CA LEU A 92 29.68 9.29 1.87
C LEU A 92 29.79 8.65 3.26
N SER A 93 29.46 9.40 4.31
CA SER A 93 29.05 8.80 5.58
C SER A 93 27.57 8.48 5.54
N VAL A 94 27.19 7.23 5.74
CA VAL A 94 25.80 6.79 5.57
C VAL A 94 25.23 6.32 6.90
N LEU A 95 24.14 6.92 7.37
CA LEU A 95 23.41 6.44 8.54
C LEU A 95 22.16 5.68 8.10
N VAL A 96 22.07 4.41 8.49
CA VAL A 96 20.86 3.58 8.40
C VAL A 96 20.35 3.30 9.81
N TYR A 97 19.03 3.21 10.01
CA TYR A 97 18.45 3.04 11.34
C TYR A 97 17.20 2.17 11.31
N ASP A 98 16.95 1.47 12.43
CA ASP A 98 15.78 0.63 12.58
C ASP A 98 14.52 1.49 12.67
N LYS A 99 13.51 1.15 11.88
CA LYS A 99 12.26 1.90 11.86
C LYS A 99 11.46 1.66 13.14
N GLN A 100 10.84 2.71 13.65
CA GLN A 100 10.04 2.63 14.88
C GLN A 100 8.93 1.56 14.85
N VAL A 101 8.71 0.93 15.99
CA VAL A 101 7.58 -0.01 16.24
C VAL A 101 6.47 0.70 17.04
N ALA A 102 6.84 1.46 18.06
CA ALA A 102 5.91 2.19 18.93
C ALA A 102 5.37 3.43 18.21
N GLY A 103 4.23 3.28 17.52
CA GLY A 103 3.60 4.38 16.76
C GLY A 103 3.55 4.16 15.25
N TYR A 104 3.92 2.96 14.79
CA TYR A 104 3.76 2.57 13.39
C TYR A 104 3.14 1.16 13.31
N SER A 105 2.05 1.03 12.57
CA SER A 105 1.35 -0.24 12.30
C SER A 105 0.72 -0.21 10.91
N LEU A 106 0.05 -1.30 10.54
CA LEU A 106 -0.77 -1.35 9.33
C LEU A 106 -1.87 -0.27 9.32
N PHE A 107 -2.37 0.13 10.49
CA PHE A 107 -3.52 1.03 10.63
C PHE A 107 -3.17 2.40 11.22
N HIS A 108 -1.96 2.57 11.73
CA HIS A 108 -1.52 3.80 12.38
C HIS A 108 -0.13 4.20 11.90
N ARG A 109 0.00 5.40 11.36
CA ARG A 109 1.24 5.94 10.81
C ARG A 109 1.11 7.45 10.73
N SER A 110 2.24 8.13 10.88
CA SER A 110 2.35 9.58 10.72
C SER A 110 3.65 9.91 10.00
N TYR A 111 3.57 10.41 8.77
CA TYR A 111 4.73 10.87 8.02
C TYR A 111 5.46 12.01 8.75
N SER A 112 4.71 12.84 9.47
CA SER A 112 5.27 13.89 10.34
C SER A 112 6.19 13.31 11.42
N ARG A 113 5.77 12.26 12.13
CA ARG A 113 6.60 11.64 13.17
C ARG A 113 7.83 10.96 12.58
N LEU A 114 7.67 10.25 11.46
CA LEU A 114 8.80 9.65 10.75
C LEU A 114 9.82 10.71 10.28
N ALA A 115 9.36 11.94 10.00
CA ALA A 115 10.25 13.03 9.65
C ALA A 115 11.04 13.53 10.87
N ASP A 116 10.44 13.52 12.06
CA ASP A 116 11.15 13.84 13.31
C ASP A 116 12.20 12.76 13.64
N ASP A 117 11.93 11.49 13.35
CA ASP A 117 12.93 10.40 13.42
C ASP A 117 14.11 10.69 12.48
N ALA A 118 13.82 11.05 11.22
CA ALA A 118 14.85 11.38 10.23
C ALA A 118 15.69 12.60 10.67
N LEU A 119 15.08 13.62 11.28
CA LEU A 119 15.81 14.77 11.81
C LEU A 119 16.70 14.42 13.01
N GLY A 120 16.24 13.54 13.91
CA GLY A 120 17.07 12.99 14.98
C GLY A 120 18.30 12.24 14.46
N ALA A 121 18.11 11.46 13.39
CA ALA A 121 19.20 10.78 12.68
C ALA A 121 20.16 11.77 12.01
N VAL A 122 19.65 12.82 11.33
CA VAL A 122 20.47 13.88 10.73
C VAL A 122 21.33 14.57 11.79
N ALA A 123 20.74 14.98 12.92
CA ALA A 123 21.47 15.60 14.01
C ALA A 123 22.57 14.68 14.56
N THR A 124 22.31 13.38 14.62
CA THR A 124 23.28 12.37 15.08
C THR A 124 24.41 12.16 14.09
N LEU A 125 24.11 12.09 12.79
CA LEU A 125 25.12 11.93 11.74
C LEU A 125 26.04 13.16 11.65
N ARG A 126 25.49 14.36 11.82
CA ARG A 126 26.27 15.62 11.84
C ARG A 126 27.33 15.68 12.93
N ARG A 127 27.15 14.94 14.04
CA ARG A 127 28.11 14.87 15.15
C ARG A 127 29.15 13.76 14.99
N GLN A 128 29.06 12.96 13.93
CA GLN A 128 29.97 11.83 13.75
C GLN A 128 31.38 12.29 13.32
N PRO A 129 32.45 11.67 13.86
CA PRO A 129 33.81 11.97 13.44
C PRO A 129 34.00 11.84 11.93
N GLY A 130 34.61 12.87 11.33
CA GLY A 130 34.89 12.92 9.89
C GLY A 130 33.68 13.25 9.01
N VAL A 131 32.50 13.55 9.57
CA VAL A 131 31.37 14.11 8.82
C VAL A 131 31.45 15.63 8.83
N ASP A 132 31.25 16.25 7.66
CA ASP A 132 31.03 17.69 7.57
C ASP A 132 29.55 17.99 7.92
N PRO A 133 29.27 18.65 9.06
CA PRO A 133 27.90 18.87 9.51
C PRO A 133 27.07 19.69 8.53
N ALA A 134 27.70 20.58 7.74
CA ALA A 134 26.99 21.42 6.76
C ALA A 134 26.59 20.65 5.49
N LYS A 135 27.04 19.39 5.34
CA LYS A 135 26.90 18.58 4.12
C LYS A 135 26.13 17.28 4.39
N VAL A 136 25.17 17.30 5.31
CA VAL A 136 24.34 16.14 5.64
C VAL A 136 22.96 16.28 5.00
N GLY A 137 22.57 15.30 4.19
CA GLY A 137 21.25 15.24 3.55
C GLY A 137 20.44 14.02 3.97
N VAL A 138 19.26 13.89 3.38
CA VAL A 138 18.33 12.77 3.62
C VAL A 138 18.01 12.06 2.31
N TRP A 139 17.97 10.74 2.35
CA TRP A 139 17.54 9.86 1.27
C TRP A 139 16.25 9.15 1.70
N GLY A 140 15.21 9.14 0.88
CA GLY A 140 13.92 8.54 1.21
C GLY A 140 13.41 7.57 0.14
N LEU A 141 13.15 6.33 0.53
CA LEU A 141 12.58 5.29 -0.34
C LEU A 141 11.06 5.22 -0.22
N SER A 142 10.33 5.26 -1.34
CA SER A 142 8.89 4.98 -1.38
C SER A 142 8.11 5.90 -0.42
N GLU A 143 7.62 5.38 0.70
CA GLU A 143 7.07 6.16 1.81
C GLU A 143 8.04 7.21 2.37
N GLY A 144 9.33 6.88 2.43
CA GLY A 144 10.40 7.83 2.74
C GLY A 144 10.40 9.03 1.80
N GLY A 145 9.81 8.90 0.61
CA GLY A 145 9.57 9.97 -0.34
C GLY A 145 8.52 11.01 0.09
N TRP A 146 7.67 10.72 1.07
CA TRP A 146 6.85 11.72 1.76
C TRP A 146 7.54 12.25 3.01
N VAL A 147 8.27 11.39 3.71
CA VAL A 147 8.97 11.73 4.97
C VAL A 147 10.13 12.70 4.75
N ALA A 148 10.99 12.43 3.76
CA ALA A 148 12.18 13.24 3.50
C ALA A 148 11.85 14.70 3.10
N PRO A 149 10.83 14.97 2.25
CA PRO A 149 10.30 16.32 2.04
C PRO A 149 9.89 17.03 3.33
N ILE A 150 9.17 16.35 4.23
CA ILE A 150 8.74 16.94 5.50
C ILE A 150 9.95 17.34 6.34
N ALA A 151 10.94 16.45 6.47
CA ALA A 151 12.16 16.73 7.23
C ALA A 151 12.92 17.94 6.64
N ALA A 152 13.11 17.96 5.32
CA ALA A 152 13.82 19.02 4.62
C ALA A 152 13.09 20.38 4.64
N ALA A 153 11.77 20.38 4.68
CA ALA A 153 10.97 21.60 4.83
C ALA A 153 11.02 22.17 6.26
N ARG A 154 11.24 21.32 7.27
CA ARG A 154 11.26 21.71 8.69
C ARG A 154 12.62 22.17 9.21
N SER A 155 13.71 21.72 8.61
CA SER A 155 15.06 22.03 9.11
C SER A 155 16.03 22.41 8.00
N ALA A 156 16.72 23.53 8.22
CA ALA A 156 17.85 23.96 7.38
C ALA A 156 19.10 23.09 7.56
N ASP A 157 19.13 22.20 8.56
CA ASP A 157 20.24 21.26 8.77
C ASP A 157 20.29 20.16 7.72
N VAL A 158 19.21 19.95 6.97
CA VAL A 158 19.19 19.07 5.80
C VAL A 158 19.77 19.82 4.61
N ALA A 159 20.95 19.43 4.13
CA ALA A 159 21.66 20.11 3.06
C ALA A 159 21.10 19.80 1.65
N PHE A 160 20.58 18.59 1.45
CA PHE A 160 20.03 18.09 0.18
C PHE A 160 19.05 16.94 0.43
N VAL A 161 18.22 16.62 -0.57
CA VAL A 161 17.25 15.53 -0.51
C VAL A 161 17.45 14.58 -1.70
N VAL A 162 17.48 13.27 -1.45
CA VAL A 162 17.44 12.22 -2.46
C VAL A 162 16.15 11.42 -2.28
N LEU A 163 15.40 11.21 -3.36
CA LEU A 163 14.09 10.57 -3.37
C LEU A 163 14.12 9.38 -4.32
N VAL A 164 13.71 8.21 -3.86
CA VAL A 164 13.76 6.97 -4.66
C VAL A 164 12.41 6.30 -4.69
N GLY A 165 11.88 6.07 -5.89
CA GLY A 165 10.52 5.55 -6.06
C GLY A 165 9.47 6.42 -5.37
N ALA A 166 9.75 7.71 -5.15
CA ALA A 166 8.89 8.60 -4.38
C ALA A 166 7.60 8.93 -5.14
N ASN A 167 6.53 9.22 -4.40
CA ASN A 167 5.22 9.46 -4.97
C ASN A 167 4.72 10.89 -4.71
N GLY A 168 4.30 11.56 -5.78
CA GLY A 168 3.71 12.90 -5.72
C GLY A 168 2.20 12.90 -5.43
N LEU A 169 1.57 11.73 -5.28
CA LEU A 169 0.12 11.58 -5.12
C LEU A 169 -0.27 11.13 -3.70
N PRO A 170 -1.56 11.29 -3.32
CA PRO A 170 -2.06 10.78 -2.06
C PRO A 170 -1.85 9.27 -1.88
N PRO A 171 -1.56 8.79 -0.65
CA PRO A 171 -1.25 7.38 -0.38
C PRO A 171 -2.32 6.39 -0.84
N LEU A 172 -3.61 6.70 -0.69
CA LEU A 172 -4.68 5.80 -1.13
C LEU A 172 -4.73 5.66 -2.66
N ARG A 173 -4.50 6.77 -3.37
CA ARG A 173 -4.41 6.79 -4.83
C ARG A 173 -3.21 5.99 -5.33
N GLN A 174 -2.09 6.06 -4.61
CA GLN A 174 -0.94 5.19 -4.87
C GLN A 174 -1.32 3.73 -4.76
N GLN A 175 -1.88 3.33 -3.60
CA GLN A 175 -2.08 1.93 -3.26
C GLN A 175 -3.02 1.27 -4.25
N THR A 176 -4.12 1.93 -4.56
CA THR A 176 -5.09 1.44 -5.55
C THR A 176 -4.48 1.28 -6.93
N TRP A 177 -3.58 2.19 -7.34
CA TRP A 177 -2.86 2.04 -8.60
C TRP A 177 -1.84 0.90 -8.56
N ALA A 178 -1.06 0.77 -7.48
CA ALA A 178 -0.03 -0.24 -7.32
C ALA A 178 -0.61 -1.67 -7.40
N VAL A 179 -1.71 -1.90 -6.68
CA VAL A 179 -2.42 -3.19 -6.71
C VAL A 179 -2.96 -3.46 -8.11
N ALA A 180 -3.56 -2.46 -8.74
CA ALA A 180 -4.06 -2.59 -10.11
C ALA A 180 -2.93 -2.87 -11.13
N ALA A 181 -1.76 -2.27 -10.97
CA ALA A 181 -0.59 -2.51 -11.80
C ALA A 181 -0.08 -3.95 -11.63
N GLY A 182 0.02 -4.44 -10.40
CA GLY A 182 0.38 -5.84 -10.09
C GLY A 182 -0.60 -6.84 -10.68
N LEU A 183 -1.91 -6.62 -10.52
CA LEU A 183 -2.95 -7.49 -11.08
C LEU A 183 -2.92 -7.51 -12.62
N ARG A 184 -2.76 -6.35 -13.26
CA ARG A 184 -2.62 -6.27 -14.73
C ARG A 184 -1.36 -6.96 -15.23
N LYS A 185 -0.26 -6.86 -14.49
CA LYS A 185 0.97 -7.60 -14.78
C LYS A 185 0.75 -9.11 -14.69
N ALA A 186 -0.10 -9.56 -13.77
CA ALA A 186 -0.56 -10.95 -13.66
C ALA A 186 -1.64 -11.35 -14.69
N GLY A 187 -1.92 -10.50 -15.70
CA GLY A 187 -2.91 -10.75 -16.75
C GLY A 187 -4.36 -10.49 -16.34
N VAL A 188 -4.61 -9.92 -15.16
CA VAL A 188 -5.95 -9.64 -14.65
C VAL A 188 -6.45 -8.26 -15.10
N SER A 189 -7.72 -8.19 -15.48
CA SER A 189 -8.40 -7.02 -16.01
C SER A 189 -9.89 -7.02 -15.61
N GLY A 190 -10.64 -5.99 -16.02
CA GLY A 190 -12.07 -5.89 -15.79
C GLY A 190 -12.44 -5.51 -14.36
N SER A 191 -13.67 -5.85 -13.97
CA SER A 191 -14.32 -5.37 -12.76
C SER A 191 -13.61 -5.69 -11.44
N LEU A 192 -12.82 -6.76 -11.37
CA LEU A 192 -12.00 -7.05 -10.19
C LEU A 192 -11.02 -5.92 -9.91
N VAL A 193 -10.31 -5.47 -10.94
CA VAL A 193 -9.32 -4.38 -10.84
C VAL A 193 -10.00 -3.02 -10.78
N ASP A 194 -10.96 -2.80 -11.67
CA ASP A 194 -11.55 -1.48 -11.90
C ASP A 194 -12.64 -1.09 -10.89
N ARG A 195 -13.22 -2.07 -10.18
CA ARG A 195 -14.26 -1.86 -9.16
C ARG A 195 -13.88 -2.46 -7.83
N ALA A 196 -13.73 -3.78 -7.76
CA ALA A 196 -13.69 -4.49 -6.48
C ALA A 196 -12.50 -4.05 -5.61
N GLU A 197 -11.28 -4.11 -6.15
CA GLU A 197 -10.06 -3.66 -5.46
C GLU A 197 -10.09 -2.17 -5.15
N HIS A 198 -10.44 -1.35 -6.14
CA HIS A 198 -10.52 0.10 -5.94
C HIS A 198 -11.49 0.47 -4.80
N ASN A 199 -12.67 -0.15 -4.77
CA ASN A 199 -13.69 0.10 -3.75
C ASN A 199 -13.32 -0.53 -2.40
N LEU A 200 -12.58 -1.64 -2.38
CA LEU A 200 -12.08 -2.25 -1.15
C LEU A 200 -11.22 -1.24 -0.38
N TYR A 201 -10.22 -0.66 -1.05
CA TYR A 201 -9.34 0.32 -0.42
C TYR A 201 -10.07 1.60 0.00
N ARG A 202 -11.07 2.07 -0.77
CA ARG A 202 -11.93 3.20 -0.37
C ARG A 202 -12.70 2.90 0.93
N VAL A 203 -13.28 1.70 1.03
CA VAL A 203 -14.00 1.25 2.23
C VAL A 203 -13.06 1.08 3.43
N ILE A 204 -11.86 0.53 3.22
CA ILE A 204 -10.83 0.40 4.27
C ILE A 204 -10.41 1.78 4.79
N ALA A 205 -10.16 2.74 3.89
CA ALA A 205 -9.79 4.10 4.26
C ALA A 205 -10.91 4.83 5.01
N ASP A 206 -12.15 4.74 4.54
CA ASP A 206 -13.33 5.31 5.20
C ASP A 206 -13.58 4.70 6.59
N GLY A 207 -13.31 3.39 6.74
CA GLY A 207 -13.34 2.70 8.04
C GLY A 207 -12.21 3.08 9.00
N GLY A 208 -11.30 3.98 8.62
CA GLY A 208 -10.14 4.37 9.44
C GLY A 208 -9.04 3.33 9.51
N MET A 209 -9.03 2.37 8.59
CA MET A 209 -8.06 1.26 8.52
C MET A 209 -7.00 1.49 7.44
N PHE A 210 -6.84 2.74 6.98
CA PHE A 210 -5.73 3.15 6.13
C PHE A 210 -5.20 4.47 6.68
N PRO A 211 -3.94 4.54 7.14
CA PRO A 211 -3.40 5.76 7.72
C PRO A 211 -3.08 6.81 6.65
N GLU A 212 -3.38 8.07 6.95
CA GLU A 212 -3.11 9.24 6.08
C GLU A 212 -3.52 9.05 4.59
N PRO A 213 -4.72 8.49 4.30
CA PRO A 213 -5.08 8.06 2.95
C PRO A 213 -5.13 9.22 1.94
N TYR A 214 -5.44 10.42 2.43
CA TYR A 214 -5.62 11.64 1.66
C TYR A 214 -4.52 12.67 1.94
N TYR A 215 -3.37 12.27 2.49
CA TYR A 215 -2.23 13.18 2.67
C TYR A 215 -1.83 13.77 1.32
N ASP A 216 -1.83 15.10 1.22
CA ASP A 216 -1.38 15.83 0.03
C ASP A 216 0.10 16.22 0.21
N PRO A 217 1.02 15.65 -0.59
CA PRO A 217 2.43 15.93 -0.46
C PRO A 217 2.84 17.27 -1.12
N ALA A 218 2.02 17.85 -2.00
CA ALA A 218 2.41 19.01 -2.81
C ALA A 218 2.83 20.23 -1.97
N PRO A 219 2.13 20.62 -0.89
CA PRO A 219 2.55 21.75 -0.05
C PRO A 219 3.92 21.54 0.58
N THR A 220 4.22 20.32 1.05
CA THR A 220 5.50 20.01 1.66
C THR A 220 6.62 19.96 0.62
N ILE A 221 6.38 19.37 -0.56
CA ILE A 221 7.36 19.36 -1.65
C ILE A 221 7.72 20.81 -2.05
N GLY A 222 6.71 21.67 -2.21
CA GLY A 222 6.93 23.09 -2.55
C GLY A 222 7.60 23.91 -1.44
N ALA A 223 7.67 23.40 -0.21
CA ALA A 223 8.40 24.06 0.87
C ALA A 223 9.92 23.74 0.83
N ILE A 224 10.37 22.73 0.07
CA ILE A 224 11.78 22.34 0.01
C ILE A 224 12.58 23.43 -0.72
N ARG A 225 13.54 24.04 -0.02
CA ARG A 225 14.48 25.02 -0.60
C ARG A 225 15.84 24.44 -0.98
N ARG A 226 16.11 23.20 -0.58
CA ARG A 226 17.40 22.52 -0.78
C ARG A 226 17.40 21.76 -2.11
N PRO A 227 18.57 21.46 -2.70
CA PRO A 227 18.62 20.67 -3.93
C PRO A 227 17.99 19.28 -3.78
N VAL A 228 17.30 18.82 -4.82
CA VAL A 228 16.55 17.54 -4.82
C VAL A 228 17.00 16.62 -5.96
N LEU A 229 17.39 15.39 -5.64
CA LEU A 229 17.59 14.32 -6.61
C LEU A 229 16.42 13.35 -6.53
N GLY A 230 15.68 13.18 -7.62
CA GLY A 230 14.61 12.18 -7.74
C GLY A 230 15.03 11.02 -8.65
N ILE A 231 14.77 9.80 -8.22
CA ILE A 231 15.22 8.58 -8.87
C ILE A 231 14.05 7.60 -8.96
N TRP A 232 13.77 7.09 -10.16
CA TRP A 232 12.72 6.10 -10.39
C TRP A 232 13.20 4.96 -11.28
N GLY A 233 12.71 3.76 -11.01
CA GLY A 233 12.86 2.64 -11.93
C GLY A 233 11.89 2.75 -13.11
N THR A 234 12.34 2.34 -14.28
CA THR A 234 11.46 2.24 -15.47
C THR A 234 10.38 1.15 -15.33
N HIS A 235 10.58 0.18 -14.44
CA HIS A 235 9.63 -0.89 -14.13
C HIS A 235 9.08 -0.77 -12.70
N ASP A 236 8.84 0.45 -12.24
CA ASP A 236 8.14 0.68 -10.99
C ASP A 236 6.67 0.25 -11.09
N LEU A 237 6.25 -0.62 -10.17
CA LEU A 237 4.87 -1.12 -10.06
C LEU A 237 4.18 -0.67 -8.76
N LEU A 238 4.85 0.15 -7.93
CA LEU A 238 4.35 0.58 -6.63
C LEU A 238 4.07 2.07 -6.56
N THR A 239 4.81 2.89 -7.30
CA THR A 239 4.49 4.29 -7.49
C THR A 239 4.40 4.61 -8.97
N PRO A 240 3.46 5.48 -9.41
CA PRO A 240 3.24 5.75 -10.83
C PRO A 240 4.40 6.62 -11.35
N PRO A 241 5.34 6.03 -12.09
CA PRO A 241 6.61 6.68 -12.39
C PRO A 241 6.48 7.76 -13.48
N ALA A 242 5.43 7.73 -14.29
CA ALA A 242 5.17 8.77 -15.30
C ALA A 242 4.44 9.99 -14.71
N GLU A 243 3.74 9.83 -13.58
CA GLU A 243 2.97 10.92 -12.94
C GLU A 243 3.75 11.59 -11.82
N SER A 244 4.54 10.83 -11.04
CA SER A 244 5.18 11.37 -9.83
C SER A 244 6.21 12.47 -10.13
N PRO A 245 7.20 12.29 -11.03
CA PRO A 245 8.24 13.30 -11.25
C PRO A 245 7.71 14.65 -11.76
N PRO A 246 6.76 14.71 -12.72
CA PRO A 246 6.13 15.98 -13.09
C PRO A 246 5.44 16.69 -11.93
N ILE A 247 4.78 15.96 -11.03
CA ILE A 247 4.15 16.54 -9.84
C ILE A 247 5.19 17.13 -8.88
N PHE A 248 6.32 16.42 -8.68
CA PHE A 248 7.43 16.95 -7.89
C PHE A 248 8.02 18.21 -8.53
N ALA A 249 8.24 18.23 -9.85
CA ALA A 249 8.75 19.41 -10.56
C ALA A 249 7.80 20.60 -10.37
N GLU A 250 6.52 20.42 -10.64
CA GLU A 250 5.51 21.49 -10.51
C GLU A 250 5.48 22.06 -9.09
N ALA A 251 5.46 21.20 -8.07
CA ALA A 251 5.45 21.63 -6.67
C ALA A 251 6.75 22.38 -6.28
N LEU A 252 7.92 21.86 -6.66
CA LEU A 252 9.21 22.51 -6.39
C LEU A 252 9.32 23.88 -7.09
N GLU A 253 8.93 23.95 -8.36
CA GLU A 253 8.97 25.20 -9.13
C GLU A 253 8.01 26.25 -8.57
N LYS A 254 6.79 25.84 -8.20
CA LYS A 254 5.82 26.71 -7.50
C LYS A 254 6.37 27.21 -6.16
N GLY A 255 7.18 26.39 -5.49
CA GLY A 255 7.93 26.73 -4.28
C GLY A 255 9.16 27.64 -4.51
N GLY A 256 9.50 27.92 -5.77
CA GLY A 256 10.68 28.69 -6.17
C GLY A 256 11.99 27.90 -6.17
N ASN A 257 11.95 26.57 -6.08
CA ASN A 257 13.13 25.72 -6.11
C ASN A 257 13.36 25.14 -7.52
N LYS A 258 14.41 25.62 -8.20
CA LYS A 258 14.82 25.17 -9.54
C LYS A 258 16.04 24.25 -9.50
N HIS A 259 16.44 23.78 -8.32
CA HIS A 259 17.64 22.97 -8.12
C HIS A 259 17.28 21.50 -7.95
N TYR A 260 16.74 20.88 -8.99
CA TYR A 260 16.42 19.46 -8.96
C TYR A 260 16.93 18.70 -10.17
N THR A 261 17.16 17.41 -9.98
CA THR A 261 17.52 16.47 -11.05
C THR A 261 16.66 15.23 -10.90
N PHE A 262 15.93 14.85 -11.94
CA PHE A 262 15.15 13.63 -11.98
C PHE A 262 15.74 12.62 -12.96
N ARG A 263 15.88 11.36 -12.52
CA ARG A 263 16.52 10.29 -13.29
C ARG A 263 15.70 9.02 -13.29
N PHE A 264 15.54 8.44 -14.46
CA PHE A 264 14.98 7.10 -14.65
C PHE A 264 16.08 6.08 -14.91
N PHE A 265 16.01 4.93 -14.24
CA PHE A 265 16.93 3.82 -14.43
C PHE A 265 16.30 2.72 -15.30
N PRO A 266 16.88 2.40 -16.48
CA PRO A 266 16.40 1.32 -17.35
C PRO A 266 16.49 -0.03 -16.64
N GLY A 267 15.49 -0.90 -16.83
CA GLY A 267 15.50 -2.25 -16.29
C GLY A 267 15.43 -2.33 -14.76
N ALA A 268 15.06 -1.22 -14.10
CA ALA A 268 15.09 -1.11 -12.66
C ALA A 268 13.68 -1.12 -12.03
N ASP A 269 13.58 -1.71 -10.84
CA ASP A 269 12.37 -1.82 -10.03
C ASP A 269 12.08 -0.53 -9.24
N HIS A 270 11.02 -0.57 -8.43
CA HIS A 270 10.61 0.49 -7.51
C HIS A 270 11.72 1.14 -6.64
N ALA A 271 12.73 0.38 -6.20
CA ALA A 271 13.83 0.92 -5.38
C ALA A 271 15.10 1.19 -6.21
N ALA A 272 14.99 1.22 -7.54
CA ALA A 272 16.11 1.29 -8.46
C ALA A 272 17.10 0.13 -8.34
N HIS A 273 16.61 -1.08 -8.02
CA HIS A 273 17.36 -2.32 -8.14
C HIS A 273 17.11 -2.99 -9.49
N GLN A 274 18.00 -3.86 -9.92
CA GLN A 274 17.78 -4.66 -11.12
C GLN A 274 16.58 -5.60 -10.96
N THR A 275 15.87 -5.82 -12.05
CA THR A 275 14.71 -6.73 -12.09
C THR A 275 14.69 -7.54 -13.39
N PRO A 276 14.55 -8.87 -13.32
CA PRO A 276 14.58 -9.73 -14.51
C PRO A 276 13.21 -9.84 -15.20
N ASP A 277 12.12 -9.47 -14.52
CA ASP A 277 10.74 -9.75 -14.93
C ASP A 277 9.89 -8.49 -15.06
N GLY A 278 10.55 -7.36 -15.30
CA GLY A 278 9.92 -6.07 -15.52
C GLY A 278 9.17 -5.58 -14.29
N GLY A 279 9.83 -5.63 -13.12
CA GLY A 279 9.45 -4.91 -11.91
C GLY A 279 8.94 -5.77 -10.75
N VAL A 280 8.69 -7.07 -10.98
CA VAL A 280 8.04 -7.97 -10.00
C VAL A 280 9.05 -8.47 -8.98
N THR A 281 10.14 -9.08 -9.46
CA THR A 281 11.26 -9.55 -8.65
C THR A 281 12.31 -8.46 -8.53
N ARG A 282 12.71 -8.16 -7.29
CA ARG A 282 13.87 -7.32 -6.98
C ARG A 282 15.10 -8.19 -6.80
N LEU A 283 16.17 -7.89 -7.53
CA LEU A 283 17.49 -8.47 -7.28
C LEU A 283 18.26 -7.64 -6.23
N PRO A 284 19.24 -8.23 -5.51
CA PRO A 284 20.08 -7.49 -4.56
C PRO A 284 20.85 -6.33 -5.21
N GLU A 285 21.23 -6.46 -6.47
CA GLU A 285 22.04 -5.49 -7.19
C GLU A 285 21.27 -4.21 -7.51
N LEU A 286 21.91 -3.08 -7.25
CA LEU A 286 21.44 -1.77 -7.70
C LEU A 286 21.47 -1.68 -9.23
N ALA A 287 20.59 -0.85 -9.79
CA ALA A 287 20.64 -0.52 -11.20
C ALA A 287 22.01 0.08 -11.57
N PRO A 288 22.62 -0.30 -12.71
CA PRO A 288 23.92 0.21 -13.11
C PRO A 288 23.97 1.75 -13.12
N GLY A 289 25.02 2.31 -12.49
CA GLY A 289 25.23 3.75 -12.37
C GLY A 289 24.38 4.47 -11.31
N TYR A 290 23.46 3.78 -10.63
CA TYR A 290 22.62 4.40 -9.60
C TYR A 290 23.44 4.95 -8.42
N ALA A 291 24.27 4.11 -7.81
CA ALA A 291 25.10 4.57 -6.70
C ALA A 291 26.11 5.64 -7.13
N ASP A 292 26.69 5.52 -8.33
CA ASP A 292 27.64 6.51 -8.88
C ASP A 292 26.98 7.89 -9.07
N LEU A 293 25.73 7.92 -9.55
CA LEU A 293 24.92 9.13 -9.65
C LEU A 293 24.72 9.76 -8.27
N VAL A 294 24.31 9.00 -7.25
CA VAL A 294 24.10 9.54 -5.90
C VAL A 294 25.40 10.13 -5.35
N GLY A 295 26.51 9.39 -5.43
CA GLY A 295 27.81 9.86 -4.94
C GLY A 295 28.30 11.11 -5.65
N SER A 296 28.24 11.15 -6.99
CA SER A 296 28.67 12.31 -7.78
C SER A 296 27.78 13.53 -7.56
N TRP A 297 26.45 13.36 -7.60
CA TRP A 297 25.50 14.44 -7.41
C TRP A 297 25.62 15.08 -6.01
N VAL A 298 25.77 14.26 -4.96
CA VAL A 298 25.97 14.76 -3.59
C VAL A 298 27.28 15.55 -3.49
N ARG A 299 28.38 15.07 -4.10
CA ARG A 299 29.64 15.82 -4.12
C ARG A 299 29.51 17.16 -4.83
N ASP A 300 28.81 17.22 -5.96
CA ASP A 300 28.62 18.47 -6.70
C ASP A 300 27.80 19.49 -5.92
N VAL A 301 26.63 19.06 -5.40
CA VAL A 301 25.76 19.92 -4.59
C VAL A 301 26.50 20.47 -3.37
N THR A 302 27.22 19.60 -2.65
CA THR A 302 27.93 19.98 -1.43
C THR A 302 29.24 20.73 -1.68
N ALA A 303 29.69 20.79 -2.93
CA ALA A 303 30.78 21.66 -3.40
C ALA A 303 30.27 23.00 -3.95
N GLY A 304 28.98 23.33 -3.80
CA GLY A 304 28.40 24.58 -4.26
C GLY A 304 28.03 24.60 -5.74
N ARG A 305 27.91 23.44 -6.40
CA ARG A 305 27.43 23.29 -7.78
C ARG A 305 26.03 22.66 -7.77
N PRO A 306 24.97 23.43 -7.44
CA PRO A 306 23.62 22.89 -7.45
C PRO A 306 23.20 22.55 -8.89
N PRO A 307 22.35 21.52 -9.09
CA PRO A 307 21.86 21.18 -10.41
C PRO A 307 20.95 22.28 -10.97
N VAL A 308 20.82 22.27 -12.29
CA VAL A 308 19.73 22.95 -12.99
C VAL A 308 18.57 21.96 -13.15
N ALA A 309 17.35 22.45 -12.93
CA ALA A 309 16.11 21.71 -13.15
C ALA A 309 16.15 20.87 -14.43
N GLY A 310 15.96 19.57 -14.30
CA GLY A 310 15.99 18.68 -15.45
C GLY A 310 15.54 17.25 -15.13
N THR A 311 15.00 16.59 -16.15
CA THR A 311 14.64 15.17 -16.12
C THR A 311 15.41 14.44 -17.22
N SER A 312 15.99 13.28 -16.93
CA SER A 312 16.74 12.50 -17.93
C SER A 312 16.64 10.99 -17.67
N GLY A 313 17.05 10.21 -18.67
CA GLY A 313 16.81 8.77 -18.73
C GLY A 313 15.64 8.41 -19.64
N PRO A 314 15.42 7.11 -19.89
CA PRO A 314 14.30 6.64 -20.71
C PRO A 314 12.95 6.97 -20.09
N ALA A 315 11.92 7.09 -20.93
CA ALA A 315 10.55 7.23 -20.44
C ALA A 315 10.17 6.00 -19.59
N PRO A 316 9.50 6.20 -18.44
CA PRO A 316 9.12 5.08 -17.59
C PRO A 316 7.96 4.28 -18.18
N VAL A 317 7.88 3.00 -17.83
CA VAL A 317 6.77 2.14 -18.24
C VAL A 317 5.60 2.32 -17.28
N GLN A 318 4.51 2.88 -17.78
CA GLN A 318 3.27 3.01 -17.02
C GLN A 318 2.07 2.70 -17.92
N ALA A 319 1.53 1.48 -17.80
CA ALA A 319 0.44 1.01 -18.66
C ALA A 319 -0.88 1.77 -18.45
N THR A 320 -1.16 2.20 -17.23
CA THR A 320 -2.41 2.91 -16.87
C THR A 320 -2.13 4.11 -15.99
N ARG A 321 -2.90 5.19 -16.17
CA ARG A 321 -2.88 6.34 -15.26
C ARG A 321 -3.56 6.04 -13.93
N THR A 322 -3.18 6.76 -12.88
CA THR A 322 -3.89 6.75 -11.60
C THR A 322 -5.31 7.29 -11.75
N ARG A 323 -6.21 6.84 -10.87
CA ARG A 323 -7.58 7.36 -10.78
C ARG A 323 -7.76 8.12 -9.47
N PRO A 324 -8.50 9.25 -9.42
CA PRO A 324 -8.79 9.90 -8.15
C PRO A 324 -9.48 8.94 -7.18
N THR A 325 -9.05 8.93 -5.92
CA THR A 325 -9.72 8.22 -4.83
C THR A 325 -10.42 9.26 -3.97
N THR A 326 -11.64 9.65 -4.35
CA THR A 326 -12.46 10.57 -3.55
C THR A 326 -13.08 9.82 -2.37
N PRO A 327 -13.34 10.52 -1.24
CA PRO A 327 -14.13 9.96 -0.15
C PRO A 327 -15.43 9.33 -0.65
N PRO A 328 -15.86 8.19 -0.07
CA PRO A 328 -17.07 7.51 -0.51
C PRO A 328 -18.32 8.34 -0.27
N ALA A 329 -19.33 8.18 -1.14
CA ALA A 329 -20.67 8.67 -0.85
C ALA A 329 -21.26 7.92 0.36
N TRP A 330 -22.33 8.45 0.97
CA TRP A 330 -22.94 7.85 2.18
C TRP A 330 -23.30 6.37 2.02
N TRP A 331 -23.70 5.95 0.81
CA TRP A 331 -24.07 4.56 0.52
C TRP A 331 -22.87 3.65 0.19
N GLU A 332 -21.74 4.23 -0.19
CA GLU A 332 -20.45 3.55 -0.41
C GLU A 332 -19.64 3.42 0.88
N SER A 333 -20.01 4.16 1.93
CA SER A 333 -19.30 4.22 3.21
C SER A 333 -19.15 2.85 3.87
N ALA A 334 -18.11 2.70 4.67
CA ALA A 334 -17.83 1.46 5.39
C ALA A 334 -18.99 1.02 6.31
N PRO A 335 -19.68 1.90 7.06
CA PRO A 335 -20.86 1.50 7.83
C PRO A 335 -22.00 0.97 6.95
N MET A 336 -22.24 1.57 5.78
CA MET A 336 -23.30 1.11 4.87
C MET A 336 -22.95 -0.24 4.25
N GLN A 337 -21.70 -0.40 3.79
CA GLN A 337 -21.23 -1.67 3.22
C GLN A 337 -21.29 -2.79 4.26
N LEU A 338 -20.94 -2.50 5.53
CA LEU A 338 -21.09 -3.46 6.63
C LEU A 338 -22.56 -3.78 6.93
N ALA A 339 -23.44 -2.77 6.94
CA ALA A 339 -24.87 -2.98 7.16
C ALA A 339 -25.50 -3.87 6.07
N ALA A 340 -25.16 -3.60 4.80
CA ALA A 340 -25.56 -4.42 3.66
C ALA A 340 -25.05 -5.87 3.80
N LEU A 341 -23.78 -6.04 4.19
CA LEU A 341 -23.17 -7.34 4.43
C LEU A 341 -23.93 -8.12 5.51
N VAL A 342 -24.15 -7.52 6.68
CA VAL A 342 -24.86 -8.15 7.81
C VAL A 342 -26.28 -8.53 7.43
N LEU A 343 -27.00 -7.63 6.73
CA LEU A 343 -28.36 -7.90 6.26
C LEU A 343 -28.40 -9.10 5.32
N MET A 344 -27.50 -9.15 4.33
CA MET A 344 -27.44 -10.26 3.38
C MET A 344 -27.06 -11.58 4.07
N LEU A 345 -26.07 -11.58 4.96
CA LEU A 345 -25.69 -12.78 5.72
C LEU A 345 -26.84 -13.30 6.57
N ALA A 346 -27.54 -12.42 7.29
CA ALA A 346 -28.71 -12.79 8.08
C ALA A 346 -29.85 -13.34 7.21
N ALA A 347 -30.13 -12.68 6.08
CA ALA A 347 -31.18 -13.09 5.14
C ALA A 347 -30.89 -14.46 4.51
N PHE A 348 -29.66 -14.66 4.02
CA PHE A 348 -29.30 -15.89 3.32
C PHE A 348 -29.06 -17.07 4.27
N ALA A 349 -28.44 -16.86 5.45
CA ALA A 349 -28.23 -17.93 6.43
C ALA A 349 -29.50 -18.27 7.24
N GLY A 350 -30.37 -17.27 7.48
CA GLY A 350 -31.63 -17.48 8.17
C GLY A 350 -32.57 -18.44 7.43
N TYR A 351 -32.51 -18.45 6.10
CA TYR A 351 -33.40 -19.27 5.27
C TYR A 351 -33.29 -20.79 5.51
N PRO A 352 -32.11 -21.43 5.51
CA PRO A 352 -31.95 -22.83 5.89
C PRO A 352 -32.05 -23.06 7.40
N LEU A 353 -31.58 -22.12 8.23
CA LEU A 353 -31.61 -22.27 9.70
C LEU A 353 -33.04 -22.35 10.24
N VAL A 354 -33.94 -21.49 9.76
CA VAL A 354 -35.36 -21.53 10.13
C VAL A 354 -36.00 -22.84 9.68
N ALA A 355 -35.63 -23.38 8.52
CA ALA A 355 -36.14 -24.66 8.06
C ALA A 355 -35.66 -25.82 8.95
N LEU A 356 -34.39 -25.81 9.36
CA LEU A 356 -33.83 -26.79 10.27
C LEU A 356 -34.52 -26.75 11.64
N VAL A 357 -34.67 -25.57 12.24
CA VAL A 357 -35.35 -25.41 13.54
C VAL A 357 -36.81 -25.89 13.48
N ARG A 358 -37.54 -25.58 12.40
CA ARG A 358 -38.92 -26.05 12.22
C ARG A 358 -38.99 -27.57 12.05
N ARG A 359 -38.02 -28.18 11.37
CA ARG A 359 -37.88 -29.64 11.25
C ARG A 359 -37.63 -30.28 12.61
N LEU A 360 -36.67 -29.76 13.39
CA LEU A 360 -36.35 -30.25 14.73
C LEU A 360 -37.54 -30.13 15.71
N ARG A 361 -38.39 -29.12 15.55
CA ARG A 361 -39.61 -28.92 16.35
C ARG A 361 -40.83 -29.73 15.85
N GLY A 362 -40.66 -30.67 14.93
CA GLY A 362 -41.75 -31.49 14.38
C GLY A 362 -42.78 -30.71 13.53
N ARG A 363 -42.50 -29.45 13.16
CA ARG A 363 -43.43 -28.55 12.44
C ARG A 363 -43.19 -28.55 10.92
N SER A 364 -42.91 -29.72 10.35
CA SER A 364 -42.55 -29.88 8.94
C SER A 364 -43.77 -29.72 8.01
N ARG A 365 -43.90 -28.58 7.32
CA ARG A 365 -44.68 -28.48 6.08
C ARG A 365 -44.02 -27.57 5.04
N THR A 366 -44.12 -28.04 3.79
CA THR A 366 -43.55 -27.58 2.50
C THR A 366 -42.01 -27.54 2.38
N PRO A 367 -41.43 -28.22 1.36
CA PRO A 367 -40.00 -28.26 1.15
C PRO A 367 -39.44 -26.90 0.70
N ILE A 368 -38.17 -26.67 1.05
CA ILE A 368 -37.38 -25.55 0.54
C ILE A 368 -37.37 -25.59 -0.99
N SER A 369 -37.77 -24.51 -1.66
CA SER A 369 -37.75 -24.46 -3.12
C SER A 369 -36.30 -24.54 -3.63
N ARG A 370 -36.09 -25.20 -4.79
CA ARG A 370 -34.75 -25.28 -5.42
C ARG A 370 -34.16 -23.89 -5.65
N ALA A 371 -34.99 -22.94 -6.11
CA ALA A 371 -34.59 -21.54 -6.28
C ALA A 371 -34.26 -20.86 -4.95
N GLY A 372 -35.01 -21.12 -3.88
CA GLY A 372 -34.70 -20.59 -2.55
C GLY A 372 -33.38 -21.11 -1.99
N ARG A 373 -33.07 -22.41 -2.19
CA ARG A 373 -31.76 -22.98 -1.84
C ARG A 373 -30.64 -22.33 -2.64
N LEU A 374 -30.82 -22.18 -3.95
CA LEU A 374 -29.81 -21.58 -4.82
C LEU A 374 -29.55 -20.12 -4.45
N LEU A 375 -30.59 -19.32 -4.18
CA LEU A 375 -30.43 -17.94 -3.73
C LEU A 375 -29.73 -17.85 -2.37
N SER A 376 -30.13 -18.69 -1.41
CA SER A 376 -29.54 -18.69 -0.07
C SER A 376 -28.07 -19.13 -0.10
N ALA A 377 -27.77 -20.31 -0.64
CA ALA A 377 -26.41 -20.83 -0.69
C ALA A 377 -25.53 -19.98 -1.63
N GLY A 378 -26.02 -19.66 -2.82
CA GLY A 378 -25.31 -18.83 -3.79
C GLY A 378 -25.04 -17.42 -3.27
N GLY A 379 -26.04 -16.78 -2.65
CA GLY A 379 -25.89 -15.47 -2.02
C GLY A 379 -24.85 -15.47 -0.89
N LEU A 380 -24.87 -16.48 0.00
CA LEU A 380 -23.82 -16.62 1.04
C LEU A 380 -22.43 -16.79 0.44
N THR A 381 -22.29 -17.68 -0.54
CA THR A 381 -20.98 -17.95 -1.16
C THR A 381 -20.46 -16.75 -1.94
N VAL A 382 -21.32 -16.00 -2.65
CA VAL A 382 -20.92 -14.77 -3.35
C VAL A 382 -20.42 -13.72 -2.37
N VAL A 383 -21.16 -13.50 -1.28
CA VAL A 383 -20.84 -12.47 -0.30
C VAL A 383 -19.57 -12.83 0.50
N LEU A 384 -19.52 -14.03 1.08
CA LEU A 384 -18.37 -14.47 1.86
C LEU A 384 -17.17 -14.75 0.96
N GLY A 385 -17.36 -15.50 -0.12
CA GLY A 385 -16.30 -15.87 -1.04
C GLY A 385 -15.68 -14.66 -1.75
N GLY A 386 -16.49 -13.66 -2.11
CA GLY A 386 -16.00 -12.39 -2.65
C GLY A 386 -15.04 -11.69 -1.69
N PHE A 387 -15.43 -11.52 -0.42
CA PHE A 387 -14.60 -10.83 0.57
C PHE A 387 -13.41 -11.67 1.05
N CYS A 388 -13.54 -12.99 1.13
CA CYS A 388 -12.40 -13.88 1.37
C CYS A 388 -11.38 -13.78 0.24
N TYR A 389 -11.83 -13.75 -1.02
CA TYR A 389 -10.94 -13.63 -2.17
C TYR A 389 -10.28 -12.26 -2.26
N LEU A 390 -11.03 -11.18 -2.05
CA LEU A 390 -10.47 -9.82 -1.96
C LEU A 390 -9.49 -9.67 -0.79
N GLY A 391 -9.79 -10.26 0.37
CA GLY A 391 -8.86 -10.29 1.50
C GLY A 391 -7.58 -11.08 1.19
N TYR A 392 -7.70 -12.22 0.52
CA TYR A 392 -6.57 -13.00 0.03
C TYR A 392 -5.72 -12.21 -0.98
N LEU A 393 -6.37 -11.53 -1.93
CA LEU A 393 -5.69 -10.65 -2.87
C LEU A 393 -5.03 -9.48 -2.15
N MET A 394 -5.63 -8.89 -1.12
CA MET A 394 -4.96 -7.83 -0.34
C MET A 394 -3.71 -8.34 0.39
N MET A 395 -3.75 -9.56 0.93
CA MET A 395 -2.60 -10.16 1.65
C MET A 395 -1.47 -10.59 0.71
N THR A 396 -1.81 -10.98 -0.52
CA THR A 396 -0.83 -11.44 -1.54
C THR A 396 -0.49 -10.35 -2.57
N GLY A 397 -1.30 -9.30 -2.64
CA GLY A 397 -1.40 -8.33 -3.72
C GLY A 397 -0.60 -7.07 -3.43
N GLY A 398 0.68 -7.17 -3.77
CA GLY A 398 1.47 -6.07 -4.28
C GLY A 398 2.03 -6.47 -5.64
N LYS A 399 3.36 -6.41 -5.79
CA LYS A 399 4.07 -6.93 -6.98
C LYS A 399 3.87 -8.44 -7.23
N LEU A 400 3.42 -9.20 -6.23
CA LEU A 400 3.37 -10.67 -6.23
C LEU A 400 1.94 -11.25 -6.19
N ALA A 401 0.95 -10.53 -6.73
CA ALA A 401 -0.44 -10.97 -6.68
C ALA A 401 -0.61 -12.40 -7.25
N THR A 402 -0.81 -13.38 -6.38
CA THR A 402 -1.10 -14.77 -6.75
C THR A 402 -2.59 -14.89 -6.99
N THR A 403 -3.03 -14.69 -8.22
CA THR A 403 -4.46 -14.61 -8.55
C THR A 403 -5.10 -15.98 -8.78
N GLY A 404 -4.28 -17.02 -8.95
CA GLY A 404 -4.69 -18.31 -9.50
C GLY A 404 -4.75 -18.27 -11.04
N PRO A 405 -5.24 -19.34 -11.69
CA PRO A 405 -5.38 -19.35 -13.15
C PRO A 405 -6.28 -18.20 -13.65
N VAL A 406 -5.84 -17.51 -14.70
CA VAL A 406 -6.56 -16.40 -15.32
C VAL A 406 -7.10 -16.83 -16.67
N LEU A 407 -8.41 -16.65 -16.87
CA LEU A 407 -9.11 -16.94 -18.13
C LEU A 407 -9.80 -15.67 -18.63
N ALA A 408 -9.54 -15.29 -19.89
CA ALA A 408 -10.08 -14.07 -20.51
C ALA A 408 -9.89 -12.81 -19.64
N GLY A 409 -8.71 -12.71 -19.02
CA GLY A 409 -8.35 -11.57 -18.17
C GLY A 409 -8.98 -11.60 -16.77
N ARG A 410 -9.62 -12.69 -16.34
CA ARG A 410 -10.24 -12.80 -15.01
C ARG A 410 -9.79 -14.07 -14.29
N PRO A 411 -9.46 -14.01 -13.00
CA PRO A 411 -9.18 -15.20 -12.22
C PRO A 411 -10.36 -16.17 -12.22
N VAL A 412 -10.09 -17.47 -12.32
CA VAL A 412 -11.15 -18.51 -12.33
C VAL A 412 -12.05 -18.42 -11.09
N ILE A 413 -11.48 -18.10 -9.92
CA ILE A 413 -12.23 -17.88 -8.68
C ILE A 413 -13.20 -16.70 -8.84
N TRP A 414 -12.74 -15.58 -9.41
CA TRP A 414 -13.58 -14.41 -9.67
C TRP A 414 -14.71 -14.73 -10.68
N LEU A 415 -14.40 -15.45 -11.76
CA LEU A 415 -15.39 -15.91 -12.73
C LEU A 415 -16.47 -16.80 -12.09
N ALA A 416 -16.07 -17.71 -11.21
CA ALA A 416 -17.01 -18.56 -10.48
C ALA A 416 -17.94 -17.72 -9.57
N LEU A 417 -17.39 -16.72 -8.89
CA LEU A 417 -18.17 -15.78 -8.07
C LEU A 417 -19.12 -14.94 -8.93
N GLN A 418 -18.69 -14.46 -10.10
CA GLN A 418 -19.55 -13.74 -11.05
C GLN A 418 -20.71 -14.61 -11.56
N ALA A 419 -20.41 -15.84 -11.99
CA ALA A 419 -21.43 -16.79 -12.44
C ALA A 419 -22.45 -17.11 -11.34
N LEU A 420 -21.96 -17.29 -10.10
CA LEU A 420 -22.82 -17.55 -8.95
C LEU A 420 -23.66 -16.33 -8.56
N ALA A 421 -23.13 -15.11 -8.70
CA ALA A 421 -23.88 -13.88 -8.49
C ALA A 421 -25.04 -13.77 -9.49
N VAL A 422 -24.79 -14.03 -10.78
CA VAL A 422 -25.85 -14.07 -11.81
C VAL A 422 -26.90 -15.15 -11.48
N ALA A 423 -26.46 -16.36 -11.11
CA ALA A 423 -27.35 -17.45 -10.73
C ALA A 423 -28.21 -17.09 -9.50
N ALA A 424 -27.64 -16.42 -8.50
CA ALA A 424 -28.36 -15.94 -7.33
C ALA A 424 -29.41 -14.88 -7.69
N VAL A 425 -29.09 -13.94 -8.58
CA VAL A 425 -30.05 -12.93 -9.08
C VAL A 425 -31.22 -13.61 -9.82
N VAL A 426 -30.94 -14.55 -10.71
CA VAL A 426 -31.99 -15.33 -11.41
C VAL A 426 -32.83 -16.13 -10.41
N ALA A 427 -32.20 -16.71 -9.38
CA ALA A 427 -32.91 -17.41 -8.32
C ALA A 427 -33.81 -16.47 -7.51
N ALA A 428 -33.38 -15.24 -7.22
CA ALA A 428 -34.20 -14.21 -6.57
C ALA A 428 -35.44 -13.85 -7.39
N VAL A 429 -35.32 -13.67 -8.69
CA VAL A 429 -36.47 -13.43 -9.57
C VAL A 429 -37.45 -14.61 -9.51
N ARG A 430 -36.96 -15.86 -9.60
CA ARG A 430 -37.81 -17.06 -9.50
C ARG A 430 -38.50 -17.18 -8.15
N VAL A 431 -37.80 -16.88 -7.05
CA VAL A 431 -38.38 -16.86 -5.70
C VAL A 431 -39.44 -15.75 -5.60
N ALA A 432 -39.22 -14.57 -6.20
CA ALA A 432 -40.16 -13.46 -6.17
C ALA A 432 -41.46 -13.80 -6.91
N VAL A 433 -41.36 -14.42 -8.09
CA VAL A 433 -42.52 -14.91 -8.85
C VAL A 433 -43.28 -15.98 -8.06
N ALA A 434 -42.58 -16.95 -7.48
CA ALA A 434 -43.21 -17.99 -6.66
C ALA A 434 -43.90 -17.40 -5.42
N TRP A 435 -43.24 -16.45 -4.75
CA TRP A 435 -43.79 -15.75 -3.58
C TRP A 435 -45.04 -14.94 -3.93
N ARG A 436 -45.04 -14.24 -5.07
CA ARG A 436 -46.21 -13.49 -5.56
C ARG A 436 -47.39 -14.42 -5.87
N ARG A 437 -47.14 -15.56 -6.54
CA ARG A 437 -48.19 -16.56 -6.85
C ARG A 437 -48.76 -17.21 -5.60
N ALA A 438 -47.93 -17.45 -4.59
CA ALA A 438 -48.34 -18.11 -3.35
C ALA A 438 -48.77 -17.14 -2.23
N ARG A 439 -48.81 -15.82 -2.48
CA ARG A 439 -48.95 -14.77 -1.44
C ARG A 439 -50.18 -14.92 -0.54
N ASN A 440 -51.27 -15.45 -1.09
CA ASN A 440 -52.53 -15.63 -0.38
C ASN A 440 -52.75 -17.07 0.12
N ALA A 441 -52.00 -18.05 -0.40
CA ALA A 441 -52.13 -19.47 -0.07
C ALA A 441 -51.06 -19.99 0.91
N ALA A 442 -49.91 -19.31 1.03
CA ALA A 442 -48.81 -19.75 1.87
C ALA A 442 -48.97 -19.33 3.35
N PRO A 443 -48.60 -20.19 4.33
CA PRO A 443 -48.59 -19.84 5.74
C PRO A 443 -47.76 -18.59 6.04
N ARG A 444 -48.17 -17.77 7.02
CA ARG A 444 -47.48 -16.51 7.40
C ARG A 444 -45.97 -16.69 7.63
N GLY A 445 -45.56 -17.77 8.29
CA GLY A 445 -44.15 -18.06 8.53
C GLY A 445 -43.32 -18.29 7.25
N GLU A 446 -43.90 -18.93 6.23
CA GLU A 446 -43.21 -19.13 4.95
C GLU A 446 -43.16 -17.84 4.12
N ARG A 447 -44.21 -17.01 4.20
CA ARG A 447 -44.23 -15.69 3.55
C ARG A 447 -43.15 -14.76 4.12
N VAL A 448 -42.97 -14.75 5.44
CA VAL A 448 -41.92 -13.97 6.12
C VAL A 448 -40.54 -14.51 5.73
N ARG A 449 -40.34 -15.83 5.78
CA ARG A 449 -39.07 -16.48 5.44
C ARG A 449 -38.63 -16.20 3.99
N LEU A 450 -39.54 -16.30 3.02
CA LEU A 450 -39.26 -15.96 1.62
C LEU A 450 -39.09 -14.45 1.42
N GLY A 451 -39.84 -13.62 2.14
CA GLY A 451 -39.69 -12.16 2.10
C GLY A 451 -38.31 -11.71 2.57
N LEU A 452 -37.80 -12.28 3.68
CA LEU A 452 -36.44 -12.00 4.16
C LEU A 452 -35.38 -12.44 3.15
N LEU A 453 -35.54 -13.63 2.55
CA LEU A 453 -34.63 -14.12 1.53
C LEU A 453 -34.61 -13.19 0.29
N LEU A 454 -35.79 -12.69 -0.12
CA LEU A 454 -35.91 -11.72 -1.21
C LEU A 454 -35.34 -10.35 -0.86
N ALA A 455 -35.44 -9.90 0.39
CA ALA A 455 -34.78 -8.68 0.84
C ALA A 455 -33.26 -8.79 0.70
N GLY A 456 -32.66 -9.93 1.10
CA GLY A 456 -31.25 -10.21 0.85
C GLY A 456 -30.91 -10.21 -0.64
N GLY A 457 -31.73 -10.85 -1.47
CA GLY A 457 -31.55 -10.84 -2.93
C GLY A 457 -31.67 -9.44 -3.56
N ALA A 458 -32.55 -8.58 -3.04
CA ALA A 458 -32.73 -7.21 -3.53
C ALA A 458 -31.53 -6.32 -3.17
N VAL A 459 -30.94 -6.50 -1.98
CA VAL A 459 -29.71 -5.80 -1.57
C VAL A 459 -28.49 -6.32 -2.33
N LEU A 460 -28.45 -7.63 -2.64
CA LEU A 460 -27.34 -8.25 -3.37
C LEU A 460 -27.10 -7.61 -4.75
N VAL A 461 -28.14 -7.19 -5.48
CA VAL A 461 -27.97 -6.64 -6.84
C VAL A 461 -27.13 -5.36 -6.86
N PRO A 462 -27.54 -4.24 -6.22
CA PRO A 462 -26.74 -3.01 -6.21
C PRO A 462 -25.39 -3.21 -5.53
N TRP A 463 -25.31 -4.05 -4.50
CA TRP A 463 -24.06 -4.38 -3.83
C TRP A 463 -23.09 -5.12 -4.76
N ALA A 464 -23.55 -6.15 -5.47
CA ALA A 464 -22.74 -6.91 -6.41
C ALA A 464 -22.33 -6.08 -7.64
N LEU A 465 -23.14 -5.10 -8.06
CA LEU A 465 -22.73 -4.11 -9.08
C LEU A 465 -21.63 -3.18 -8.56
N TYR A 466 -21.75 -2.70 -7.32
CA TYR A 466 -20.72 -1.87 -6.67
C TYR A 466 -19.37 -2.61 -6.57
N TRP A 467 -19.40 -3.87 -6.16
CA TRP A 467 -18.20 -4.73 -6.07
C TRP A 467 -17.78 -5.36 -7.41
N GLY A 468 -18.49 -5.11 -8.51
CA GLY A 468 -18.12 -5.61 -9.83
C GLY A 468 -18.45 -7.08 -10.12
N LEU A 469 -19.12 -7.79 -9.22
CA LEU A 469 -19.52 -9.19 -9.38
C LEU A 469 -20.58 -9.42 -10.48
N LEU A 470 -21.28 -8.37 -10.88
CA LEU A 470 -22.24 -8.39 -12.00
C LEU A 470 -21.73 -7.59 -13.22
N LEU A 471 -20.44 -7.26 -13.26
CA LEU A 471 -19.80 -6.50 -14.33
C LEU A 471 -18.63 -7.28 -14.92
N PRO A 472 -18.34 -7.16 -16.22
CA PRO A 472 -17.21 -7.84 -16.86
C PRO A 472 -15.85 -7.41 -16.30
#